data_AF-A0A381S8R9-F1
#
_entry.id   AF-A0A381S8R9-F1
#
_cell.length_a   1.000
_cell.length_b   1.000
_cell.length_c   1.000
_cell.angle_alpha   90.00
_cell.angle_beta   90.00
_cell.angle_gamma   90.00
#
_symmetry.space_group_name_H-M   'P 1'
#
loop_
_entity.id
_entity.type
_entity.pdbx_description
1 polymer ?
#
loop_
_entity_poly.entity_id
_entity_poly.type
_entity_poly.pdbx_seq_one_letter_code
_entity_poly.pdbx_strand_id
1 'polypeptide(L)'
;VQKIILTLIVFFSVSCSFFGGPDYDLSADSTGLSFDGIDDYIQIDANVIPDSGDFSIAVWGKADPKHTGNRIVLSQNDTTGNPFYFGSTQDSEKGGSIRMGEDWSKLKDSGFPIDDNWHYFTIVNDGTIGDSADIIDTSAFFLDGKMIQSVIGKGKTYPKAEPFYIGTQWNGSGEYFSGMMDGLAIWDVKLSSEEITSLFNNGEGLDPTTDTLDYRSSSQLIGFWPFNEGIDSSVTDYSGNDYDGTIYGATWERIDSKLEPTTDTTLVIDEVETDEDELIQEEEPKQILWGKIFNQEEKPLRRAKVALYGYREGDQDEYFFEASVRTTRLGDYEFHDYRSWDTLSVSLDGYKTMIMTLSELDMNDLPFDFYLTRPKPGKRKSDGKSAAMARLSLENYEMIQSLIRNARPREVITIPNGIHVVS
;
A
#
# COMPACT_ATOMS: atom_id res chain seq x y z
N VAL A 1 64.57 12.51 15.07
CA VAL A 1 63.81 12.46 16.34
C VAL A 1 63.05 13.77 16.44
N GLN A 2 61.72 13.87 16.46
CA GLN A 2 60.63 12.94 16.22
C GLN A 2 59.34 13.78 16.32
N LYS A 3 58.47 13.67 15.32
CA LYS A 3 56.99 13.68 15.43
C LYS A 3 56.24 14.94 15.92
N ILE A 4 54.93 14.96 15.60
CA ILE A 4 53.79 15.71 16.20
C ILE A 4 53.61 17.11 15.55
N ILE A 5 52.55 17.47 14.80
CA ILE A 5 51.17 16.97 14.64
C ILE A 5 50.71 17.28 13.20
N LEU A 6 50.39 16.21 12.47
CA LEU A 6 49.37 16.18 11.43
C LEU A 6 48.01 16.15 12.17
N THR A 7 46.95 16.67 11.54
CA THR A 7 45.52 16.61 11.95
C THR A 7 44.93 17.97 12.37
N LEU A 8 44.49 18.75 11.37
CA LEU A 8 43.20 19.44 11.41
C LEU A 8 42.80 19.84 9.97
N ILE A 9 42.48 18.84 9.14
CA ILE A 9 41.60 19.03 7.98
C ILE A 9 40.30 18.33 8.38
N VAL A 10 39.54 19.00 9.24
CA VAL A 10 38.12 18.68 9.39
C VAL A 10 37.44 19.42 8.25
N PHE A 11 36.91 18.63 7.33
CA PHE A 11 36.07 19.08 6.23
C PHE A 11 34.95 19.95 6.79
N PHE A 12 35.03 21.26 6.53
CA PHE A 12 33.84 22.10 6.46
C PHE A 12 33.24 21.85 5.07
N SER A 13 32.44 20.78 4.95
CA SER A 13 31.49 20.68 3.85
C SER A 13 30.26 21.48 4.25
N VAL A 14 30.05 22.56 3.51
CA VAL A 14 28.84 23.37 3.50
C VAL A 14 27.69 22.51 2.99
N SER A 15 26.59 22.46 3.75
CA SER A 15 25.23 22.25 3.22
C SER A 15 24.36 23.29 3.91
N CYS A 16 24.29 24.51 3.38
CA CYS A 16 23.08 24.96 2.69
C CYS A 16 21.81 24.30 3.23
N SER A 17 21.35 24.73 4.41
CA SER A 17 19.96 24.61 4.83
C SER A 17 19.10 25.45 3.90
N PHE A 18 18.67 24.82 2.81
CA PHE A 18 17.63 25.29 1.91
C PHE A 18 16.51 24.24 1.93
N PHE A 19 15.62 24.32 2.92
CA PHE A 19 14.28 23.71 2.92
C PHE A 19 14.18 22.22 2.49
N GLY A 20 15.11 21.35 2.90
CA GLY A 20 15.01 19.91 2.67
C GLY A 20 15.89 19.17 3.68
N GLY A 21 15.41 18.04 4.18
CA GLY A 21 16.13 17.17 5.12
C GLY A 21 17.37 16.52 4.48
N PRO A 22 18.02 15.57 5.18
CA PRO A 22 19.07 14.77 4.56
C PRO A 22 18.54 14.02 3.31
N ASP A 23 19.39 13.88 2.29
CA ASP A 23 19.05 13.08 1.10
C ASP A 23 18.94 11.59 1.51
N TYR A 24 17.76 11.00 1.35
CA TYR A 24 17.54 9.57 1.56
C TYR A 24 17.98 8.76 0.33
N ASP A 25 18.69 7.65 0.56
CA ASP A 25 19.07 6.67 -0.48
C ASP A 25 18.49 5.30 -0.15
N LEU A 26 17.35 4.98 -0.76
CA LEU A 26 16.68 3.69 -0.62
C LEU A 26 17.58 2.50 -0.97
N SER A 27 18.55 2.67 -1.88
CA SER A 27 19.44 1.57 -2.29
C SER A 27 20.53 1.25 -1.26
N ALA A 28 20.80 2.18 -0.35
CA ALA A 28 21.71 1.99 0.77
C ALA A 28 20.98 1.56 2.05
N ASP A 29 19.65 1.62 2.05
CA ASP A 29 18.83 1.23 3.18
C ASP A 29 18.85 -0.28 3.37
N SER A 30 19.38 -0.71 4.51
CA SER A 30 19.64 -2.12 4.83
C SER A 30 19.59 -2.39 6.33
N THR A 31 19.02 -1.48 7.10
CA THR A 31 18.85 -1.64 8.54
C THR A 31 17.45 -1.25 8.95
N GLY A 32 17.02 -1.77 10.10
CA GLY A 32 15.84 -1.28 10.80
C GLY A 32 16.06 -1.37 12.30
N LEU A 33 14.98 -1.19 13.06
CA LEU A 33 15.03 -1.25 14.51
C LEU A 33 14.31 -2.48 15.03
N SER A 34 14.98 -3.20 15.94
CA SER A 34 14.47 -4.32 16.69
C SER A 34 14.04 -3.87 18.08
N PHE A 35 12.87 -4.34 18.50
CA PHE A 35 12.22 -4.05 19.78
C PHE A 35 11.93 -5.36 20.51
N ASP A 36 12.27 -5.44 21.79
CA ASP A 36 12.20 -6.67 22.59
C ASP A 36 10.83 -6.92 23.27
N GLY A 37 9.96 -5.91 23.31
CA GLY A 37 8.65 -5.98 23.96
C GLY A 37 8.65 -5.74 25.47
N ILE A 38 9.73 -5.20 26.04
CA ILE A 38 9.88 -4.97 27.49
C ILE A 38 9.97 -3.47 27.81
N ASP A 39 10.95 -2.76 27.25
CA ASP A 39 11.19 -1.34 27.52
C ASP A 39 11.73 -0.56 26.31
N ASP A 40 11.67 -1.15 25.13
CA ASP A 40 12.16 -0.57 23.87
C ASP A 40 11.15 0.39 23.23
N TYR A 41 11.57 1.62 22.95
CA TYR A 41 10.78 2.61 22.22
C TYR A 41 11.62 3.75 21.64
N ILE A 42 11.00 4.55 20.78
CA ILE A 42 11.52 5.83 20.30
C ILE A 42 10.60 6.93 20.79
N GLN A 43 11.17 8.03 21.25
CA GLN A 43 10.42 9.25 21.60
C GLN A 43 10.81 10.39 20.68
N ILE A 44 9.80 11.04 20.10
CA ILE A 44 9.92 12.33 19.42
C ILE A 44 9.20 13.35 20.30
N ASP A 45 9.93 14.36 20.81
CA ASP A 45 9.42 15.36 21.76
C ASP A 45 8.61 16.46 21.05
N ALA A 46 7.66 16.03 20.22
CA ALA A 46 6.81 16.90 19.44
C ALA A 46 5.47 16.21 19.10
N ASN A 47 4.51 17.04 18.68
CA ASN A 47 3.31 16.56 18.02
C ASN A 47 3.64 16.32 16.54
N VAL A 48 3.45 15.08 16.09
CA VAL A 48 3.79 14.64 14.73
C VAL A 48 2.52 14.30 13.96
N ILE A 49 1.59 13.58 14.58
CA ILE A 49 0.30 13.26 13.96
C ILE A 49 -0.58 14.51 14.00
N PRO A 50 -1.11 14.97 12.85
CA PRO A 50 -1.97 16.14 12.79
C PRO A 50 -3.13 16.08 13.79
N ASP A 51 -3.38 17.22 14.45
CA ASP A 51 -4.46 17.39 15.43
C ASP A 51 -5.81 17.76 14.78
N SER A 52 -5.82 17.87 13.44
CA SER A 52 -6.98 18.16 12.61
C SER A 52 -6.69 17.85 11.15
N GLY A 53 -7.74 17.67 10.34
CA GLY A 53 -7.62 17.48 8.89
C GLY A 53 -7.27 16.06 8.48
N ASP A 54 -6.83 15.93 7.23
CA ASP A 54 -6.43 14.65 6.66
C ASP A 54 -5.03 14.27 7.14
N PHE A 55 -4.80 12.98 7.35
CA PHE A 55 -3.46 12.47 7.54
C PHE A 55 -3.33 11.02 7.10
N SER A 56 -2.12 10.60 6.78
CA SER A 56 -1.79 9.20 6.55
C SER A 56 -0.55 8.81 7.33
N ILE A 57 -0.47 7.55 7.74
CA ILE A 57 0.68 6.97 8.46
C ILE A 57 0.97 5.63 7.81
N ALA A 58 2.23 5.36 7.48
CA ALA A 58 2.66 4.08 6.96
C ALA A 58 3.93 3.61 7.64
N VAL A 59 4.06 2.30 7.86
CA VAL A 59 5.23 1.70 8.51
C VAL A 59 5.36 0.23 8.11
N TRP A 60 6.58 -0.23 7.89
CA TRP A 60 6.90 -1.65 7.82
C TRP A 60 7.04 -2.21 9.23
N GLY A 61 6.38 -3.33 9.50
CA GLY A 61 6.51 -4.02 10.78
C GLY A 61 6.54 -5.54 10.61
N LYS A 62 7.39 -6.18 11.41
CA LYS A 62 7.49 -7.63 11.53
C LYS A 62 7.35 -8.01 13.00
N ALA A 63 6.21 -8.59 13.39
CA ALA A 63 5.92 -8.86 14.79
C ALA A 63 6.46 -10.23 15.24
N ASP A 64 7.06 -10.30 16.43
CA ASP A 64 7.53 -11.56 17.01
C ASP A 64 6.35 -12.45 17.43
N PRO A 65 6.18 -13.66 16.84
CA PRO A 65 5.12 -14.61 17.21
C PRO A 65 5.27 -15.19 18.62
N LYS A 66 6.43 -15.08 19.24
CA LYS A 66 6.69 -15.60 20.59
C LYS A 66 6.22 -14.64 21.68
N HIS A 67 6.08 -13.36 21.38
CA HIS A 67 5.56 -12.39 22.34
C HIS A 67 4.08 -12.65 22.62
N THR A 68 3.67 -12.45 23.88
CA THR A 68 2.30 -12.64 24.34
C THR A 68 1.78 -11.36 24.95
N GLY A 69 0.51 -11.05 24.74
CA GLY A 69 -0.11 -9.79 25.16
C GLY A 69 -0.22 -8.76 24.04
N ASN A 70 -0.50 -7.53 24.46
CA ASN A 70 -0.74 -6.40 23.57
C ASN A 70 0.58 -5.79 23.11
N ARG A 71 0.61 -5.36 21.84
CA ARG A 71 1.75 -4.68 21.22
C ARG A 71 1.31 -3.32 20.75
N ILE A 72 2.20 -2.33 20.82
CA ILE A 72 1.93 -0.99 20.27
C ILE A 72 3.01 -0.62 19.29
N VAL A 73 2.61 -0.39 18.05
CA VAL A 73 3.49 0.03 16.97
C VAL A 73 3.84 1.51 17.12
N LEU A 74 2.83 2.35 17.34
CA LEU A 74 3.02 3.79 17.53
C LEU A 74 1.88 4.40 18.34
N SER A 75 2.16 5.55 18.95
CA SER A 75 1.18 6.34 19.68
C SER A 75 1.53 7.81 19.70
N GLN A 76 0.51 8.66 19.79
CA GLN A 76 0.64 10.07 20.11
C GLN A 76 -0.08 10.28 21.43
N ASN A 77 0.69 10.65 22.45
CA ASN A 77 0.21 10.74 23.81
C ASN A 77 -0.93 11.78 23.94
N ASP A 78 -1.72 11.65 25.00
CA ASP A 78 -2.77 12.61 25.32
C ASP A 78 -3.04 12.62 26.83
N THR A 79 -2.82 13.78 27.46
CA THR A 79 -3.11 13.99 28.88
C THR A 79 -4.60 14.09 29.19
N THR A 80 -5.47 14.19 28.16
CA THR A 80 -6.94 14.24 28.31
C THR A 80 -7.61 12.86 28.34
N GLY A 81 -6.83 11.78 28.14
CA GLY A 81 -7.23 10.40 28.38
C GLY A 81 -7.62 9.60 27.13
N ASN A 82 -7.47 10.15 25.92
CA ASN A 82 -7.73 9.41 24.67
C ASN A 82 -6.63 9.65 23.62
N PRO A 83 -5.49 8.96 23.72
CA PRO A 83 -4.37 9.10 22.80
C PRO A 83 -4.72 8.42 21.49
N PHE A 84 -4.03 8.84 20.44
CA PHE A 84 -3.95 8.01 19.26
C PHE A 84 -2.96 6.88 19.53
N TYR A 85 -3.34 5.64 19.22
CA TYR A 85 -2.40 4.53 19.20
C TYR A 85 -2.79 3.54 18.11
N PHE A 86 -1.80 2.80 17.63
CA PHE A 86 -1.94 1.68 16.72
C PHE A 86 -1.08 0.51 17.19
N GLY A 87 -1.64 -0.68 17.14
CA GLY A 87 -0.95 -1.92 17.43
C GLY A 87 -1.88 -3.11 17.39
N SER A 88 -1.65 -4.08 18.25
CA SER A 88 -2.45 -5.31 18.33
C SER A 88 -2.82 -5.68 19.76
N THR A 89 -3.98 -6.29 19.89
CA THR A 89 -4.35 -7.05 21.08
C THR A 89 -4.20 -8.53 20.78
N GLN A 90 -3.83 -9.32 21.78
CA GLN A 90 -3.81 -10.77 21.60
C GLN A 90 -5.23 -11.29 21.36
N ASP A 91 -5.38 -12.10 20.31
CA ASP A 91 -6.63 -12.76 19.95
C ASP A 91 -6.34 -14.24 19.70
N SER A 92 -6.97 -15.12 20.48
CA SER A 92 -6.74 -16.56 20.42
C SER A 92 -7.17 -17.21 19.11
N GLU A 93 -8.04 -16.57 18.32
CA GLU A 93 -8.56 -17.11 17.05
C GLU A 93 -7.78 -16.61 15.83
N LYS A 94 -7.15 -15.43 15.92
CA LYS A 94 -6.48 -14.76 14.79
C LYS A 94 -4.98 -14.54 14.98
N GLY A 95 -4.40 -15.02 16.08
CA GLY A 95 -3.04 -14.67 16.52
C GLY A 95 -3.00 -13.28 17.15
N GLY A 96 -3.49 -12.27 16.44
CA GLY A 96 -3.72 -10.91 16.93
C GLY A 96 -4.84 -10.18 16.20
N SER A 97 -5.46 -9.23 16.86
CA SER A 97 -6.47 -8.34 16.28
C SER A 97 -5.99 -6.89 16.33
N ILE A 98 -6.23 -6.12 15.27
CA ILE A 98 -5.78 -4.73 15.19
C ILE A 98 -6.43 -3.92 16.32
N ARG A 99 -5.63 -3.12 17.02
CA ARG A 99 -6.09 -2.27 18.10
C ARG A 99 -5.69 -0.84 17.83
N MET A 100 -6.70 0.03 17.80
CA MET A 100 -6.55 1.49 17.72
C MET A 100 -7.47 2.15 18.73
N GLY A 101 -7.39 3.48 18.89
CA GLY A 101 -8.24 4.26 19.82
C GLY A 101 -9.74 3.98 19.66
N GLU A 102 -10.56 4.36 20.64
CA GLU A 102 -11.97 3.92 20.76
C GLU A 102 -12.83 4.20 19.51
N ASP A 103 -12.53 5.30 18.80
CA ASP A 103 -13.23 5.71 17.57
C ASP A 103 -12.93 4.80 16.36
N TRP A 104 -12.02 3.85 16.52
CA TRP A 104 -11.57 2.88 15.51
C TRP A 104 -12.06 1.46 15.81
N SER A 105 -13.09 1.32 16.65
CA SER A 105 -13.58 0.05 17.18
C SER A 105 -13.97 -1.04 16.18
N LYS A 106 -14.16 -0.72 14.88
CA LYS A 106 -14.38 -1.73 13.82
C LYS A 106 -13.09 -2.40 13.33
N LEU A 107 -11.92 -1.78 13.56
CA LEU A 107 -10.63 -2.39 13.15
C LEU A 107 -10.27 -3.63 13.97
N LYS A 108 -10.83 -3.79 15.19
CA LYS A 108 -10.64 -5.00 16.00
C LYS A 108 -11.13 -6.28 15.33
N ASP A 109 -11.97 -6.17 14.31
CA ASP A 109 -12.46 -7.32 13.56
C ASP A 109 -11.45 -7.79 12.51
N SER A 110 -10.45 -6.95 12.19
CA SER A 110 -9.34 -7.25 11.28
C SER A 110 -8.16 -7.88 12.03
N GLY A 111 -7.53 -8.89 11.42
CA GLY A 111 -6.34 -9.54 11.97
C GLY A 111 -5.11 -8.64 11.88
N PHE A 112 -4.25 -8.72 12.89
CA PHE A 112 -2.91 -8.17 12.86
C PHE A 112 -1.93 -9.33 12.59
N PRO A 113 -1.11 -9.31 11.53
CA PRO A 113 -0.17 -10.39 11.24
C PRO A 113 0.89 -10.55 12.33
N ILE A 114 1.08 -11.79 12.79
CA ILE A 114 2.09 -12.17 13.77
C ILE A 114 2.73 -13.50 13.33
N ASP A 115 3.32 -13.49 12.14
CA ASP A 115 3.87 -14.64 11.43
C ASP A 115 5.38 -14.55 11.21
N ASP A 116 6.07 -13.60 11.86
CA ASP A 116 7.50 -13.29 11.68
C ASP A 116 7.84 -12.85 10.24
N ASN A 117 6.88 -12.23 9.55
CA ASN A 117 7.08 -11.63 8.24
C ASN A 117 6.86 -10.11 8.24
N TRP A 118 7.46 -9.45 7.25
CA TRP A 118 7.32 -8.02 7.05
C TRP A 118 5.97 -7.69 6.42
N HIS A 119 5.24 -6.79 7.06
CA HIS A 119 3.99 -6.25 6.54
C HIS A 119 4.03 -4.74 6.48
N TYR A 120 3.39 -4.18 5.46
CA TYR A 120 3.25 -2.74 5.28
C TYR A 120 1.88 -2.29 5.77
N PHE A 121 1.88 -1.62 6.91
CA PHE A 121 0.67 -1.08 7.52
C PHE A 121 0.46 0.35 7.04
N THR A 122 -0.76 0.69 6.63
CA THR A 122 -1.12 2.08 6.33
C THR A 122 -2.45 2.47 6.95
N ILE A 123 -2.46 3.58 7.68
CA ILE A 123 -3.63 4.21 8.27
C ILE A 123 -3.91 5.48 7.48
N VAL A 124 -5.13 5.64 6.98
CA VAL A 124 -5.57 6.85 6.29
C VAL A 124 -6.72 7.45 7.07
N ASN A 125 -6.63 8.73 7.40
CA ASN A 125 -7.71 9.54 7.95
C ASN A 125 -8.11 10.64 6.95
N ASP A 126 -9.37 10.61 6.52
CA ASP A 126 -10.05 11.62 5.72
C ASP A 126 -10.94 12.42 6.66
N GLY A 127 -10.35 13.49 7.19
CA GLY A 127 -10.89 14.37 8.19
C GLY A 127 -11.39 15.66 7.55
N THR A 128 -12.68 15.73 7.21
CA THR A 128 -13.20 16.97 6.61
C THR A 128 -13.30 18.07 7.67
N ILE A 129 -12.37 19.04 7.65
CA ILE A 129 -12.48 20.26 8.46
C ILE A 129 -13.74 21.01 8.02
N GLY A 130 -14.71 21.12 8.91
CA GLY A 130 -15.86 22.01 8.74
C GLY A 130 -16.49 22.35 10.08
N ASP A 131 -16.80 23.64 10.28
CA ASP A 131 -17.47 24.25 11.45
C ASP A 131 -18.90 23.70 11.76
N SER A 132 -19.25 22.51 11.29
CA SER A 132 -20.59 21.94 11.40
C SER A 132 -20.58 20.69 12.28
N ALA A 133 -21.53 20.57 13.21
CA ALA A 133 -21.69 19.48 14.19
C ALA A 133 -21.97 18.07 13.59
N ASP A 134 -21.73 17.89 12.30
CA ASP A 134 -22.02 16.71 11.49
C ASP A 134 -20.82 16.33 10.60
N ILE A 135 -19.60 16.41 11.12
CA ILE A 135 -18.41 15.85 10.47
C ILE A 135 -18.58 14.33 10.33
N ILE A 136 -18.34 13.81 9.13
CA ILE A 136 -18.23 12.37 8.87
C ILE A 136 -16.78 12.14 8.46
N ASP A 137 -15.96 11.70 9.41
CA ASP A 137 -14.60 11.29 9.11
C ASP A 137 -14.65 9.86 8.57
N THR A 138 -13.90 9.63 7.49
CA THR A 138 -13.65 8.28 7.02
C THR A 138 -12.22 7.92 7.35
N SER A 139 -12.00 6.73 7.89
CA SER A 139 -10.65 6.21 7.90
C SER A 139 -10.59 4.82 7.34
N ALA A 140 -9.45 4.52 6.75
CA ALA A 140 -9.17 3.25 6.15
C ALA A 140 -7.87 2.68 6.72
N PHE A 141 -7.83 1.36 6.76
CA PHE A 141 -6.63 0.60 7.08
C PHE A 141 -6.27 -0.27 5.89
N PHE A 142 -5.00 -0.22 5.52
CA PHE A 142 -4.42 -1.03 4.46
C PHE A 142 -3.33 -1.93 5.04
N LEU A 143 -3.27 -3.13 4.50
CA LEU A 143 -2.23 -4.12 4.76
C LEU A 143 -1.65 -4.52 3.40
N ASP A 144 -0.34 -4.38 3.24
CA ASP A 144 0.40 -4.79 2.04
C ASP A 144 -0.20 -4.19 0.75
N GLY A 145 -0.50 -2.88 0.81
CA GLY A 145 -1.10 -2.13 -0.30
C GLY A 145 -2.61 -2.33 -0.48
N LYS A 146 -3.24 -3.27 0.24
CA LYS A 146 -4.67 -3.60 0.10
C LYS A 146 -5.51 -3.03 1.23
N MET A 147 -6.61 -2.35 0.91
CA MET A 147 -7.59 -1.92 1.91
C MET A 147 -8.26 -3.14 2.56
N ILE A 148 -8.16 -3.26 3.88
CA ILE A 148 -8.77 -4.35 4.64
C ILE A 148 -10.04 -3.88 5.34
N GLN A 149 -10.08 -2.63 5.79
CA GLN A 149 -11.21 -2.10 6.55
C GLN A 149 -11.35 -0.60 6.34
N SER A 150 -12.59 -0.13 6.40
CA SER A 150 -12.91 1.29 6.56
C SER A 150 -13.90 1.54 7.69
N VAL A 151 -13.80 2.71 8.31
CA VAL A 151 -14.65 3.17 9.39
C VAL A 151 -15.18 4.54 9.01
N ILE A 152 -16.50 4.69 9.06
CA ILE A 152 -17.21 5.95 8.84
C ILE A 152 -17.83 6.34 10.18
N GLY A 153 -17.57 7.55 10.68
CA GLY A 153 -18.06 7.94 12.00
C GLY A 153 -18.01 9.44 12.25
N LYS A 154 -18.72 9.87 13.31
CA LYS A 154 -18.67 11.26 13.78
C LYS A 154 -17.41 11.46 14.61
N GLY A 155 -16.55 12.38 14.17
CA GLY A 155 -15.48 13.01 14.95
C GLY A 155 -14.53 12.00 15.58
N LYS A 156 -13.63 11.44 14.76
CA LYS A 156 -12.48 10.70 15.31
C LYS A 156 -11.68 11.66 16.18
N THR A 157 -11.30 11.20 17.36
CA THR A 157 -10.46 11.99 18.26
C THR A 157 -9.09 12.16 17.60
N TYR A 158 -8.72 13.41 17.33
CA TYR A 158 -7.37 13.76 16.95
C TYR A 158 -6.50 13.78 18.21
N PRO A 159 -5.26 13.29 18.12
CA PRO A 159 -4.36 13.42 19.25
C PRO A 159 -4.07 14.90 19.52
N LYS A 160 -3.77 15.23 20.78
CA LYS A 160 -3.40 16.58 21.19
C LYS A 160 -1.90 16.69 21.38
N ALA A 161 -1.41 17.93 21.41
CA ALA A 161 0.01 18.25 21.44
C ALA A 161 0.74 17.68 22.67
N GLU A 162 1.33 16.51 22.48
CA GLU A 162 2.15 15.77 23.44
C GLU A 162 3.21 14.98 22.64
N PRO A 163 4.18 14.29 23.27
CA PRO A 163 5.19 13.53 22.54
C PRO A 163 4.63 12.36 21.70
N PHE A 164 5.29 12.08 20.59
CA PHE A 164 5.03 10.95 19.71
C PHE A 164 5.97 9.80 20.07
N TYR A 165 5.44 8.58 20.07
CA TYR A 165 6.15 7.38 20.44
C TYR A 165 6.04 6.30 19.37
N ILE A 166 7.13 5.58 19.16
CA ILE A 166 7.20 4.39 18.31
C ILE A 166 7.60 3.24 19.21
N GLY A 167 6.87 2.13 19.16
CA GLY A 167 7.13 0.94 19.97
C GLY A 167 6.50 0.95 21.37
N THR A 168 5.77 2.00 21.79
CA THR A 168 5.10 2.03 23.10
C THR A 168 3.84 2.90 23.13
N GLN A 169 2.99 2.71 24.16
CA GLN A 169 1.66 3.32 24.27
C GLN A 169 1.62 4.70 24.94
N TRP A 170 2.32 4.91 26.07
CA TRP A 170 2.15 6.13 26.86
C TRP A 170 3.41 6.53 27.63
N ASN A 171 3.92 7.75 27.48
CA ASN A 171 5.00 8.29 28.32
C ASN A 171 6.20 7.31 28.50
N GLY A 172 6.53 6.50 27.48
CA GLY A 172 7.54 5.44 27.62
C GLY A 172 7.13 4.28 28.55
N SER A 173 5.84 3.93 28.59
CA SER A 173 5.28 2.95 29.52
C SER A 173 4.02 2.27 28.97
N GLY A 174 3.71 1.10 29.53
CA GLY A 174 2.51 0.33 29.23
C GLY A 174 2.82 -0.86 28.33
N GLU A 175 2.29 -0.84 27.13
CA GLU A 175 2.39 -1.92 26.14
C GLU A 175 3.54 -1.59 25.17
N TYR A 176 4.35 -2.59 24.82
CA TYR A 176 5.53 -2.40 23.97
C TYR A 176 5.46 -3.25 22.71
N PHE A 177 6.06 -2.78 21.62
CA PHE A 177 6.22 -3.60 20.42
C PHE A 177 7.30 -4.65 20.65
N SER A 178 7.08 -5.83 20.06
CA SER A 178 8.07 -6.90 20.01
C SER A 178 8.18 -7.38 18.57
N GLY A 179 9.37 -7.21 17.98
CA GLY A 179 9.60 -7.42 16.56
C GLY A 179 10.51 -6.36 15.94
N MET A 180 10.44 -6.21 14.62
CA MET A 180 11.21 -5.22 13.85
C MET A 180 10.31 -4.19 13.18
N MET A 181 10.80 -2.96 13.03
CA MET A 181 10.15 -1.91 12.22
C MET A 181 11.16 -1.23 11.30
N ASP A 182 10.63 -0.63 10.22
CA ASP A 182 11.38 0.11 9.21
C ASP A 182 10.44 1.13 8.53
N GLY A 183 10.99 2.26 8.07
CA GLY A 183 10.32 3.14 7.11
C GLY A 183 9.01 3.73 7.61
N LEU A 184 8.99 4.29 8.82
CA LEU A 184 7.83 5.03 9.31
C LEU A 184 7.72 6.36 8.58
N ALA A 185 6.59 6.60 7.92
CA ALA A 185 6.28 7.85 7.23
C ALA A 185 4.89 8.38 7.62
N ILE A 186 4.78 9.70 7.73
CA ILE A 186 3.54 10.39 8.12
C ILE A 186 3.30 11.57 7.17
N TRP A 187 2.05 11.75 6.73
CA TRP A 187 1.64 12.79 5.77
C TRP A 187 0.47 13.62 6.30
N ASP A 188 0.37 14.88 5.87
CA ASP A 188 -0.76 15.80 6.11
C ASP A 188 -1.88 15.69 5.05
N VAL A 189 -1.94 14.56 4.35
CA VAL A 189 -2.93 14.26 3.32
C VAL A 189 -3.45 12.84 3.44
N LYS A 190 -4.65 12.61 2.94
CA LYS A 190 -5.17 11.26 2.70
C LYS A 190 -4.51 10.69 1.45
N LEU A 191 -3.70 9.65 1.63
CA LEU A 191 -3.12 8.93 0.50
C LEU A 191 -4.20 8.15 -0.24
N SER A 192 -4.12 8.14 -1.57
CA SER A 192 -5.00 7.29 -2.39
C SER A 192 -4.55 5.82 -2.35
N SER A 193 -5.46 4.89 -2.68
CA SER A 193 -5.11 3.47 -2.78
C SER A 193 -3.97 3.20 -3.77
N GLU A 194 -3.89 3.98 -4.86
CA GLU A 194 -2.82 3.90 -5.86
C GLU A 194 -1.48 4.39 -5.32
N GLU A 195 -1.49 5.46 -4.52
CA GLU A 195 -0.30 5.94 -3.83
C GLU A 195 0.21 4.92 -2.81
N ILE A 196 -0.70 4.32 -2.02
CA ILE A 196 -0.35 3.30 -1.02
C ILE A 196 0.19 2.04 -1.70
N THR A 197 -0.41 1.61 -2.80
CA THR A 197 0.08 0.47 -3.60
C THR A 197 1.47 0.78 -4.18
N SER A 198 1.70 2.02 -4.63
CA SER A 198 3.01 2.45 -5.14
C SER A 198 4.06 2.48 -4.02
N LEU A 199 3.70 2.96 -2.83
CA LEU A 199 4.61 3.00 -1.67
C LEU A 199 4.97 1.60 -1.18
N PHE A 200 4.00 0.67 -1.17
CA PHE A 200 4.25 -0.74 -0.85
C PHE A 200 5.16 -1.43 -1.88
N ASN A 201 4.95 -1.15 -3.16
CA ASN A 201 5.78 -1.61 -4.28
C ASN A 201 6.08 -3.14 -4.26
N ASN A 202 5.06 -3.95 -3.98
CA ASN A 202 5.18 -5.41 -3.87
C ASN A 202 6.23 -5.90 -2.86
N GLY A 203 6.44 -5.20 -1.75
CA GLY A 203 7.41 -5.63 -0.73
C GLY A 203 8.75 -4.87 -0.77
N GLU A 204 9.07 -4.24 -1.89
CA GLU A 204 10.35 -3.53 -2.07
C GLU A 204 10.36 -2.17 -1.35
N GLY A 205 9.19 -1.60 -1.08
CA GLY A 205 9.07 -0.23 -0.63
C GLY A 205 9.40 0.79 -1.73
N LEU A 206 9.18 2.06 -1.39
CA LEU A 206 9.49 3.21 -2.24
C LEU A 206 9.94 4.36 -1.33
N ASP A 207 10.78 5.25 -1.87
CA ASP A 207 11.19 6.47 -1.19
C ASP A 207 9.98 7.45 -1.09
N PRO A 208 9.50 7.77 0.13
CA PRO A 208 8.39 8.69 0.31
C PRO A 208 8.80 10.16 0.16
N THR A 209 10.10 10.48 0.10
CA THR A 209 10.61 11.85 -0.05
C THR A 209 10.57 12.34 -1.50
N THR A 210 10.33 11.45 -2.47
CA THR A 210 10.30 11.80 -3.89
C THR A 210 9.09 11.22 -4.65
N ASP A 211 8.41 12.08 -5.42
CA ASP A 211 7.29 11.66 -6.26
C ASP A 211 7.75 10.73 -7.39
N THR A 212 7.29 9.48 -7.34
CA THR A 212 7.63 8.42 -8.31
C THR A 212 6.44 7.48 -8.52
N LEU A 213 6.44 6.68 -9.60
CA LEU A 213 5.31 5.79 -9.96
C LEU A 213 3.96 6.52 -9.94
N ASP A 214 2.96 6.09 -9.15
CA ASP A 214 1.70 6.80 -8.96
C ASP A 214 1.65 7.60 -7.64
N TYR A 215 2.70 7.55 -6.82
CA TYR A 215 2.84 8.32 -5.56
C TYR A 215 3.16 9.81 -5.83
N ARG A 216 2.35 10.74 -5.29
CA ARG A 216 2.43 12.19 -5.57
C ARG A 216 2.35 13.09 -4.34
N SER A 217 2.57 12.53 -3.16
CA SER A 217 2.37 13.21 -1.89
C SER A 217 3.66 13.51 -1.13
N SER A 218 4.83 13.53 -1.82
CA SER A 218 6.11 13.83 -1.15
C SER A 218 6.15 15.22 -0.51
N SER A 219 5.45 16.21 -1.09
CA SER A 219 5.36 17.57 -0.54
C SER A 219 4.46 17.70 0.70
N GLN A 220 3.72 16.65 1.03
CA GLN A 220 2.80 16.53 2.17
C GLN A 220 3.41 15.70 3.31
N LEU A 221 4.67 15.27 3.16
CA LEU A 221 5.37 14.45 4.14
C LEU A 221 5.70 15.29 5.39
N ILE A 222 5.18 14.88 6.54
CA ILE A 222 5.40 15.49 7.85
C ILE A 222 6.66 14.93 8.49
N GLY A 223 6.87 13.62 8.41
CA GLY A 223 7.98 12.93 9.04
C GLY A 223 8.30 11.63 8.33
N PHE A 224 9.58 11.32 8.21
CA PHE A 224 10.05 10.04 7.65
C PHE A 224 11.28 9.54 8.37
N TRP A 225 11.17 8.37 8.99
CA TRP A 225 12.25 7.67 9.68
C TRP A 225 12.50 6.32 9.01
N PRO A 226 13.51 6.22 8.14
CA PRO A 226 13.86 4.96 7.48
C PRO A 226 14.48 3.94 8.45
N PHE A 227 15.06 4.39 9.55
CA PHE A 227 15.85 3.57 10.48
C PHE A 227 17.11 2.97 9.81
N ASN A 228 17.82 3.82 9.07
CA ASN A 228 18.99 3.44 8.27
C ASN A 228 20.35 3.86 8.88
N GLU A 229 20.38 4.38 10.12
CA GLU A 229 21.59 4.96 10.72
C GLU A 229 22.56 3.92 11.32
N GLY A 230 22.04 2.83 11.88
CA GLY A 230 22.81 1.63 12.22
C GLY A 230 23.79 1.71 13.41
N ILE A 231 24.00 2.89 14.04
CA ILE A 231 25.01 3.03 15.11
C ILE A 231 24.65 4.01 16.24
N ASP A 232 23.61 4.84 16.07
CA ASP A 232 23.29 5.92 16.99
C ASP A 232 22.15 5.58 17.96
N SER A 233 21.92 6.46 18.95
CA SER A 233 20.78 6.36 19.89
C SER A 233 19.66 7.34 19.53
N SER A 234 19.61 7.73 18.25
CA SER A 234 18.63 8.63 17.69
C SER A 234 18.22 8.16 16.30
N VAL A 235 17.03 8.55 15.89
CA VAL A 235 16.54 8.40 14.51
C VAL A 235 16.38 9.80 13.90
N THR A 236 16.80 9.95 12.66
CA THR A 236 16.77 11.21 11.93
C THR A 236 15.50 11.31 11.12
N ASP A 237 14.88 12.48 11.09
CA ASP A 237 13.77 12.78 10.19
C ASP A 237 14.28 13.21 8.81
N TYR A 238 14.04 12.36 7.81
CA TYR A 238 14.40 12.59 6.41
C TYR A 238 13.34 13.40 5.63
N SER A 239 12.22 13.78 6.25
CA SER A 239 11.25 14.68 5.60
C SER A 239 11.75 16.12 5.50
N GLY A 240 12.68 16.51 6.39
CA GLY A 240 13.19 17.88 6.49
C GLY A 240 12.40 18.78 7.44
N ASN A 241 11.58 18.22 8.32
CA ASN A 241 10.80 18.97 9.31
C ASN A 241 11.39 18.90 10.74
N ASP A 242 12.60 18.36 10.89
CA ASP A 242 13.38 18.30 12.14
C ASP A 242 12.67 17.52 13.27
N TYR A 243 11.87 16.51 12.95
CA TYR A 243 11.25 15.61 13.94
C TYR A 243 12.17 14.44 14.34
N ASP A 244 13.43 14.72 14.66
CA ASP A 244 14.37 13.69 15.12
C ASP A 244 13.89 13.02 16.42
N GLY A 245 14.11 11.71 16.53
CA GLY A 245 13.70 10.89 17.67
C GLY A 245 14.87 10.39 18.50
N THR A 246 14.64 10.11 19.78
CA THR A 246 15.59 9.45 20.68
C THR A 246 15.20 7.99 20.89
N ILE A 247 16.16 7.08 20.76
CA ILE A 247 15.99 5.64 20.97
C ILE A 247 16.23 5.30 22.44
N TYR A 248 15.32 4.51 23.01
CA TYR A 248 15.43 3.90 24.33
C TYR A 248 15.36 2.39 24.16
N GLY A 249 16.46 1.69 24.45
CA GLY A 249 16.53 0.22 24.47
C GLY A 249 16.64 -0.46 23.09
N ALA A 250 15.84 -0.02 22.10
CA ALA A 250 15.79 -0.63 20.77
C ALA A 250 17.16 -0.67 20.09
N THR A 251 17.41 -1.73 19.32
CA THR A 251 18.71 -1.98 18.69
C THR A 251 18.61 -2.03 17.18
N TRP A 252 19.63 -1.51 16.50
CA TRP A 252 19.78 -1.66 15.05
C TRP A 252 19.96 -3.11 14.64
N GLU A 253 19.21 -3.52 13.63
CA GLU A 253 19.30 -4.86 13.05
C GLU A 253 19.41 -4.72 11.53
N ARG A 254 20.19 -5.60 10.91
CA ARG A 254 20.34 -5.61 9.45
C ARG A 254 19.09 -6.22 8.80
N ILE A 255 18.61 -5.60 7.73
CA ILE A 255 17.51 -6.08 6.90
C ILE A 255 18.09 -6.50 5.56
N ASP A 256 18.03 -7.80 5.27
CA ASP A 256 18.46 -8.32 3.96
C ASP A 256 17.36 -8.21 2.91
N SER A 257 16.10 -8.40 3.30
CA SER A 257 14.91 -8.17 2.46
C SER A 257 13.66 -8.06 3.31
N LYS A 258 12.68 -7.28 2.83
CA LYS A 258 11.30 -7.22 3.33
C LYS A 258 10.37 -8.19 2.58
N LEU A 259 10.87 -8.82 1.52
CA LEU A 259 10.14 -9.87 0.83
C LEU A 259 10.10 -11.13 1.68
N GLU A 260 8.96 -11.80 1.63
CA GLU A 260 8.80 -13.18 2.08
C GLU A 260 9.93 -14.05 1.52
N PRO A 261 10.66 -14.80 2.36
CA PRO A 261 11.66 -15.73 1.87
C PRO A 261 10.96 -16.78 1.01
N THR A 262 11.16 -16.72 -0.30
CA THR A 262 10.83 -17.85 -1.17
C THR A 262 11.68 -19.00 -0.69
N THR A 263 11.08 -20.11 -0.25
CA THR A 263 11.81 -21.31 0.13
C THR A 263 12.63 -21.77 -1.07
N ASP A 264 13.92 -21.44 -1.05
CA ASP A 264 14.87 -21.84 -2.06
C ASP A 264 15.12 -23.33 -1.87
N THR A 265 14.44 -24.15 -2.68
CA THR A 265 14.77 -25.57 -2.78
C THR A 265 16.09 -25.68 -3.52
N THR A 266 17.18 -25.42 -2.81
CA THR A 266 18.54 -25.71 -3.26
C THR A 266 18.61 -27.16 -3.71
N LEU A 267 18.86 -27.37 -5.00
CA LEU A 267 19.14 -28.66 -5.61
C LEU A 267 20.42 -29.24 -4.99
N VAL A 268 20.28 -29.97 -3.89
CA VAL A 268 21.32 -30.87 -3.39
C VAL A 268 21.29 -32.11 -4.29
N ILE A 269 22.21 -32.13 -5.25
CA ILE A 269 22.53 -33.32 -6.02
C ILE A 269 23.39 -34.19 -5.11
N ASP A 270 22.79 -35.15 -4.41
CA ASP A 270 23.52 -36.30 -3.90
C ASP A 270 22.82 -37.57 -4.39
N GLU A 271 23.55 -38.32 -5.21
CA GLU A 271 23.21 -39.67 -5.63
C GLU A 271 23.06 -40.55 -4.38
N VAL A 272 21.93 -41.26 -4.22
CA VAL A 272 21.86 -42.69 -3.88
C VAL A 272 20.40 -43.17 -3.98
N GLU A 273 20.29 -44.34 -4.61
CA GLU A 273 19.13 -45.15 -5.00
C GLU A 273 18.10 -45.52 -3.91
N THR A 274 16.84 -45.65 -4.37
CA THR A 274 15.79 -46.64 -4.00
C THR A 274 15.13 -46.52 -2.61
N ASP A 275 13.80 -46.55 -2.43
CA ASP A 275 12.71 -47.25 -3.13
C ASP A 275 11.37 -46.48 -3.07
N GLU A 276 10.52 -46.79 -4.04
CA GLU A 276 9.21 -46.22 -4.40
C GLU A 276 8.10 -46.50 -3.36
N ASP A 277 7.24 -45.49 -3.08
CA ASP A 277 5.78 -45.57 -3.29
C ASP A 277 5.07 -44.25 -2.90
N GLU A 278 4.68 -43.53 -3.96
CA GLU A 278 3.51 -42.65 -4.12
C GLU A 278 3.06 -41.70 -2.99
N LEU A 279 3.44 -40.43 -3.13
CA LEU A 279 2.49 -39.31 -3.12
C LEU A 279 2.99 -38.29 -4.14
N ILE A 280 2.64 -38.52 -5.41
CA ILE A 280 2.72 -37.49 -6.46
C ILE A 280 1.67 -36.45 -6.08
N GLN A 281 2.08 -35.38 -5.41
CA GLN A 281 1.34 -34.12 -5.52
C GLN A 281 1.77 -33.54 -6.86
N GLU A 282 0.83 -33.49 -7.81
CA GLU A 282 1.01 -32.76 -9.05
C GLU A 282 1.46 -31.34 -8.70
N GLU A 283 2.70 -30.99 -9.03
CA GLU A 283 3.14 -29.60 -9.01
C GLU A 283 2.21 -28.83 -9.93
N GLU A 284 1.40 -27.91 -9.37
CA GLU A 284 0.63 -27.01 -10.21
C GLU A 284 1.61 -26.22 -11.09
N PRO A 285 1.46 -26.26 -12.43
CA PRO A 285 2.44 -25.69 -13.33
C PRO A 285 2.53 -24.18 -13.11
N LYS A 286 3.72 -23.68 -12.78
CA LYS A 286 4.04 -22.25 -12.76
C LYS A 286 3.82 -21.66 -14.16
N GLN A 287 2.65 -21.09 -14.43
CA GLN A 287 2.30 -20.54 -15.74
C GLN A 287 2.89 -19.14 -15.89
N ILE A 288 3.94 -19.01 -16.69
CA ILE A 288 4.51 -17.72 -17.11
C ILE A 288 3.89 -17.35 -18.45
N LEU A 289 3.16 -16.24 -18.52
CA LEU A 289 2.50 -15.79 -19.74
C LEU A 289 3.29 -14.63 -20.36
N TRP A 290 3.80 -14.81 -21.56
CA TRP A 290 4.64 -13.80 -22.22
C TRP A 290 4.42 -13.77 -23.72
N GLY A 291 4.71 -12.63 -24.34
CA GLY A 291 4.62 -12.45 -25.78
C GLY A 291 4.69 -10.99 -26.21
N LYS A 292 4.27 -10.70 -27.44
CA LYS A 292 4.34 -9.36 -28.04
C LYS A 292 2.99 -8.92 -28.59
N ILE A 293 2.74 -7.61 -28.52
CA ILE A 293 1.55 -7.00 -29.10
C ILE A 293 1.93 -6.19 -30.32
N PHE A 294 1.26 -6.46 -31.44
CA PHE A 294 1.45 -5.81 -32.72
C PHE A 294 0.17 -5.13 -33.21
N ASN A 295 0.32 -4.25 -34.19
CA ASN A 295 -0.78 -3.87 -35.07
C ASN A 295 -0.86 -4.82 -36.28
N GLN A 296 -1.85 -4.61 -37.16
CA GLN A 296 -2.03 -5.43 -38.37
C GLN A 296 -0.91 -5.29 -39.42
N GLU A 297 0.04 -4.36 -39.23
CA GLU A 297 1.24 -4.22 -40.05
C GLU A 297 2.51 -4.73 -39.35
N GLU A 298 2.35 -5.61 -38.34
CA GLU A 298 3.43 -6.22 -37.56
C GLU A 298 4.34 -5.20 -36.83
N LYS A 299 3.85 -3.97 -36.60
CA LYS A 299 4.55 -2.99 -35.79
C LYS A 299 4.23 -3.19 -34.31
N PRO A 300 5.24 -3.27 -33.44
CA PRO A 300 5.01 -3.45 -32.01
C PRO A 300 4.26 -2.26 -31.42
N LEU A 301 3.31 -2.56 -30.55
CA LEU A 301 2.47 -1.59 -29.87
C LEU A 301 2.92 -1.43 -28.43
N ARG A 302 3.52 -0.27 -28.13
CA ARG A 302 3.92 0.13 -26.79
C ARG A 302 2.72 0.54 -25.93
N ARG A 303 2.81 0.36 -24.61
CA ARG A 303 1.79 0.74 -23.62
C ARG A 303 0.42 0.06 -23.83
N ALA A 304 0.35 -1.00 -24.63
CA ALA A 304 -0.83 -1.84 -24.65
C ALA A 304 -0.95 -2.54 -23.29
N LYS A 305 -2.15 -2.55 -22.72
CA LYS A 305 -2.43 -3.19 -21.43
C LYS A 305 -2.84 -4.63 -21.69
N VAL A 306 -2.14 -5.57 -21.07
CA VAL A 306 -2.56 -6.97 -20.93
C VAL A 306 -3.09 -7.12 -19.52
N ALA A 307 -4.30 -7.65 -19.35
CA ALA A 307 -4.89 -7.85 -18.03
C ALA A 307 -5.49 -9.24 -17.90
N LEU A 308 -5.29 -9.86 -16.74
CA LEU A 308 -5.86 -11.13 -16.34
C LEU A 308 -6.96 -10.88 -15.31
N TYR A 309 -8.08 -11.57 -15.46
CA TYR A 309 -9.22 -11.52 -14.57
C TYR A 309 -9.59 -12.93 -14.12
N GLY A 310 -9.90 -13.10 -12.84
CA GLY A 310 -10.37 -14.37 -12.31
C GLY A 310 -11.15 -14.20 -11.02
N TYR A 311 -11.75 -15.30 -10.56
CA TYR A 311 -12.45 -15.39 -9.29
C TYR A 311 -11.69 -16.30 -8.32
N ARG A 312 -11.64 -15.93 -7.03
CA ARG A 312 -11.13 -16.79 -5.97
C ARG A 312 -12.25 -17.17 -5.01
N GLU A 313 -12.40 -18.46 -4.77
CA GLU A 313 -13.23 -18.97 -3.67
C GLU A 313 -12.50 -18.71 -2.34
N GLY A 314 -13.02 -17.80 -1.53
CA GLY A 314 -12.65 -17.67 -0.12
C GLY A 314 -13.71 -18.33 0.75
N ASP A 315 -13.38 -18.67 2.00
CA ASP A 315 -14.25 -19.45 2.90
C ASP A 315 -15.67 -18.89 3.11
N GLN A 316 -15.96 -17.63 2.71
CA GLN A 316 -17.34 -17.10 2.65
C GLN A 316 -17.71 -16.19 1.47
N ASP A 317 -16.83 -15.87 0.50
CA ASP A 317 -17.20 -15.06 -0.69
C ASP A 317 -16.25 -15.30 -1.90
N GLU A 318 -16.78 -15.21 -3.12
CA GLU A 318 -16.01 -15.21 -4.38
C GLU A 318 -15.48 -13.81 -4.70
N TYR A 319 -14.15 -13.64 -4.79
CA TYR A 319 -13.52 -12.36 -5.07
C TYR A 319 -13.03 -12.27 -6.51
N PHE A 320 -13.50 -11.27 -7.25
CA PHE A 320 -12.97 -10.89 -8.56
C PHE A 320 -11.63 -10.17 -8.41
N PHE A 321 -10.61 -10.58 -9.15
CA PHE A 321 -9.33 -9.87 -9.23
C PHE A 321 -9.04 -9.39 -10.66
N GLU A 322 -8.27 -8.31 -10.76
CA GLU A 322 -7.63 -7.84 -11.99
C GLU A 322 -6.13 -7.70 -11.73
N ALA A 323 -5.32 -8.34 -12.56
CA ALA A 323 -3.90 -8.08 -12.64
C ALA A 323 -3.60 -7.48 -14.02
N SER A 324 -2.66 -6.55 -14.15
CA SER A 324 -2.31 -6.05 -15.49
C SER A 324 -0.85 -5.61 -15.64
N VAL A 325 -0.32 -5.75 -16.85
CA VAL A 325 0.99 -5.24 -17.26
C VAL A 325 0.84 -4.40 -18.51
N ARG A 326 1.82 -3.51 -18.77
CA ARG A 326 1.88 -2.70 -19.99
C ARG A 326 3.07 -3.09 -20.83
N THR A 327 2.87 -3.14 -22.14
CA THR A 327 3.94 -3.52 -23.06
C THR A 327 5.09 -2.51 -23.08
N THR A 328 6.30 -3.03 -23.26
CA THR A 328 7.52 -2.24 -23.45
C THR A 328 7.48 -1.44 -24.76
N ARG A 329 8.54 -0.68 -25.04
CA ARG A 329 8.70 0.03 -26.33
C ARG A 329 8.73 -0.91 -27.54
N LEU A 330 9.11 -2.17 -27.34
CA LEU A 330 9.20 -3.21 -28.37
C LEU A 330 7.97 -4.13 -28.41
N GLY A 331 6.91 -3.77 -27.67
CA GLY A 331 5.64 -4.51 -27.66
C GLY A 331 5.62 -5.73 -26.75
N ASP A 332 6.74 -6.03 -26.08
CA ASP A 332 6.86 -7.16 -25.16
C ASP A 332 6.01 -6.97 -23.91
N TYR A 333 5.39 -8.05 -23.45
CA TYR A 333 4.84 -8.16 -22.13
C TYR A 333 5.21 -9.52 -21.53
N GLU A 334 5.33 -9.53 -20.21
CA GLU A 334 5.62 -10.72 -19.43
C GLU A 334 4.79 -10.63 -18.15
N PHE A 335 4.14 -11.73 -17.81
CA PHE A 335 3.19 -11.82 -16.73
C PHE A 335 3.63 -12.93 -15.80
N HIS A 336 4.03 -12.54 -14.58
CA HIS A 336 4.42 -13.44 -13.50
C HIS A 336 3.29 -13.46 -12.47
N ASP A 337 2.13 -13.97 -12.88
CA ASP A 337 0.99 -14.11 -11.99
C ASP A 337 0.52 -15.56 -11.99
N TYR A 338 0.76 -16.22 -10.87
CA TYR A 338 0.50 -17.64 -10.68
C TYR A 338 -0.93 -17.92 -10.18
N ARG A 339 -1.78 -16.88 -10.06
CA ARG A 339 -3.18 -17.03 -9.68
C ARG A 339 -3.99 -17.56 -10.86
N SER A 340 -4.89 -18.51 -10.62
CA SER A 340 -5.84 -19.00 -11.63
C SER A 340 -6.73 -17.86 -12.14
N TRP A 341 -6.78 -17.68 -13.46
CA TRP A 341 -7.55 -16.63 -14.13
C TRP A 341 -8.46 -17.23 -15.20
N ASP A 342 -9.59 -16.56 -15.44
CA ASP A 342 -10.64 -17.02 -16.37
C ASP A 342 -10.58 -16.27 -17.70
N THR A 343 -10.20 -14.99 -17.65
CA THR A 343 -10.26 -14.09 -18.80
C THR A 343 -8.98 -13.28 -18.94
N LEU A 344 -8.47 -13.20 -20.16
CA LEU A 344 -7.37 -12.32 -20.55
C LEU A 344 -7.91 -11.22 -21.47
N SER A 345 -7.56 -9.96 -21.20
CA SER A 345 -7.85 -8.84 -22.09
C SER A 345 -6.59 -8.14 -22.57
N VAL A 346 -6.62 -7.69 -23.82
CA VAL A 346 -5.57 -6.87 -24.43
C VAL A 346 -6.20 -5.60 -24.98
N SER A 347 -5.75 -4.45 -24.50
CA SER A 347 -6.33 -3.15 -24.84
C SER A 347 -5.29 -2.07 -25.13
N LEU A 348 -5.61 -1.17 -26.04
CA LEU A 348 -4.85 0.04 -26.32
C LEU A 348 -5.79 1.09 -26.92
N ASP A 349 -5.69 2.34 -26.46
CA ASP A 349 -6.52 3.43 -26.95
C ASP A 349 -6.47 3.57 -28.48
N GLY A 350 -7.65 3.67 -29.09
CA GLY A 350 -7.80 3.73 -30.55
C GLY A 350 -7.75 2.38 -31.27
N TYR A 351 -7.60 1.27 -30.53
CA TYR A 351 -7.72 -0.09 -31.03
C TYR A 351 -8.94 -0.79 -30.43
N LYS A 352 -9.42 -1.85 -31.08
CA LYS A 352 -10.47 -2.71 -30.54
C LYS A 352 -9.86 -3.61 -29.46
N THR A 353 -10.43 -3.58 -28.25
CA THR A 353 -10.09 -4.50 -27.16
C THR A 353 -10.31 -5.95 -27.59
N MET A 354 -9.33 -6.80 -27.31
CA MET A 354 -9.42 -8.25 -27.44
C MET A 354 -9.66 -8.84 -26.06
N ILE A 355 -10.60 -9.76 -25.94
CA ILE A 355 -10.96 -10.46 -24.71
C ILE A 355 -11.00 -11.94 -25.07
N MET A 356 -10.34 -12.78 -24.29
CA MET A 356 -10.26 -14.22 -24.49
C MET A 356 -10.48 -14.95 -23.17
N THR A 357 -11.05 -16.14 -23.22
CA THR A 357 -11.14 -17.03 -22.06
C THR A 357 -9.98 -18.02 -22.05
N LEU A 358 -9.70 -18.64 -20.90
CA LEU A 358 -8.65 -19.66 -20.77
C LEU A 358 -8.82 -20.81 -21.78
N SER A 359 -10.06 -21.19 -22.12
CA SER A 359 -10.36 -22.23 -23.12
C SER A 359 -9.99 -21.87 -24.57
N GLU A 360 -9.77 -20.58 -24.85
CA GLU A 360 -9.40 -20.08 -26.18
C GLU A 360 -7.88 -19.96 -26.35
N LEU A 361 -7.10 -20.18 -25.28
CA LEU A 361 -5.64 -20.10 -25.25
C LEU A 361 -5.06 -21.50 -25.04
N ASP A 362 -4.15 -21.92 -25.92
CA ASP A 362 -3.36 -23.13 -25.70
C ASP A 362 -2.12 -22.76 -24.90
N MET A 363 -2.14 -23.03 -23.59
CA MET A 363 -1.06 -22.68 -22.67
C MET A 363 0.29 -23.36 -22.99
N ASN A 364 0.32 -24.33 -23.91
CA ASN A 364 1.56 -24.95 -24.38
C ASN A 364 2.19 -24.21 -25.57
N ASP A 365 1.50 -23.23 -26.15
CA ASP A 365 1.92 -22.49 -27.35
C ASP A 365 2.37 -21.06 -26.99
N LEU A 366 3.32 -20.96 -26.06
CA LEU A 366 3.98 -19.69 -25.73
C LEU A 366 5.12 -19.41 -26.73
N PRO A 367 5.36 -18.13 -27.12
CA PRO A 367 4.70 -16.92 -26.63
C PRO A 367 3.32 -16.65 -27.23
N PHE A 368 2.47 -15.94 -26.48
CA PHE A 368 1.20 -15.42 -26.99
C PHE A 368 1.37 -14.04 -27.65
N ASP A 369 1.46 -14.03 -28.98
CA ASP A 369 1.50 -12.80 -29.75
C ASP A 369 0.09 -12.33 -30.15
N PHE A 370 -0.23 -11.06 -29.90
CA PHE A 370 -1.55 -10.49 -30.19
C PHE A 370 -1.49 -9.38 -31.23
N TYR A 371 -2.52 -9.32 -32.10
CA TYR A 371 -2.60 -8.35 -33.20
C TYR A 371 -3.85 -7.47 -33.07
N LEU A 372 -3.67 -6.25 -32.54
CA LEU A 372 -4.78 -5.33 -32.35
C LEU A 372 -5.20 -4.68 -33.68
N THR A 373 -6.51 -4.54 -33.88
CA THR A 373 -7.11 -3.88 -35.04
C THR A 373 -7.65 -2.51 -34.67
N ARG A 374 -7.48 -1.52 -35.55
CA ARG A 374 -8.23 -0.27 -35.43
C ARG A 374 -9.64 -0.47 -35.98
N PRO A 375 -10.68 0.05 -35.32
CA PRO A 375 -12.02 0.03 -35.88
C PRO A 375 -12.01 0.72 -37.25
N LYS A 376 -12.43 0.00 -38.31
CA LYS A 376 -12.60 0.60 -39.63
C LYS A 376 -13.58 1.77 -39.48
N PRO A 377 -13.36 2.93 -40.12
CA PRO A 377 -14.35 4.00 -40.17
C PRO A 377 -15.55 3.52 -40.98
N GLY A 378 -16.45 2.80 -40.31
CA GLY A 378 -17.70 2.31 -40.87
C GLY A 378 -18.69 3.45 -40.94
N LYS A 379 -19.28 3.67 -42.12
CA LYS A 379 -20.47 4.52 -42.28
C LYS A 379 -21.50 4.10 -41.22
N ARG A 380 -21.73 4.97 -40.23
CA ARG A 380 -22.75 4.81 -39.20
C ARG A 380 -24.10 4.53 -39.88
N LYS A 381 -24.52 3.27 -39.93
CA LYS A 381 -25.95 2.97 -39.87
C LYS A 381 -26.32 3.15 -38.41
N SER A 382 -26.82 4.35 -38.12
CA SER A 382 -27.54 4.67 -36.90
C SER A 382 -28.65 3.63 -36.76
N ASP A 383 -28.41 2.61 -35.94
CA ASP A 383 -29.52 1.84 -35.42
C ASP A 383 -30.23 2.80 -34.47
N GLY A 384 -31.37 3.33 -34.92
CA GLY A 384 -32.05 4.47 -34.27
C GLY A 384 -32.36 4.22 -32.80
N LYS A 385 -32.41 2.94 -32.40
CA LYS A 385 -32.57 2.51 -31.01
C LYS A 385 -31.35 2.79 -30.14
N SER A 386 -30.13 2.52 -30.60
CA SER A 386 -28.91 2.74 -29.80
C SER A 386 -28.57 4.23 -29.67
N ALA A 387 -28.79 5.01 -30.74
CA ALA A 387 -28.64 6.47 -30.67
C ALA A 387 -29.72 7.14 -29.82
N ALA A 388 -30.96 6.62 -29.85
CA ALA A 388 -32.02 7.07 -28.96
C ALA A 388 -31.74 6.70 -27.49
N MET A 389 -31.22 5.51 -27.22
CA MET A 389 -30.84 5.08 -25.87
C MET A 389 -29.68 5.90 -25.30
N ALA A 390 -28.66 6.21 -26.12
CA ALA A 390 -27.55 7.07 -25.70
C ALA A 390 -28.01 8.51 -25.43
N ARG A 391 -28.90 9.07 -26.26
CA ARG A 391 -29.50 10.39 -26.01
C ARG A 391 -30.37 10.38 -24.76
N LEU A 392 -31.20 9.36 -24.58
CA LEU A 392 -32.04 9.22 -23.39
C LEU A 392 -31.20 9.08 -22.12
N SER A 393 -30.09 8.34 -22.18
CA SER A 393 -29.18 8.17 -21.05
C SER A 393 -28.47 9.48 -20.69
N LEU A 394 -28.03 10.24 -21.69
CA LEU A 394 -27.41 11.55 -21.48
C LEU A 394 -28.42 12.58 -20.94
N GLU A 395 -29.63 12.62 -21.50
CA GLU A 395 -30.71 13.50 -21.02
C GLU A 395 -31.11 13.15 -19.58
N ASN A 396 -31.15 11.86 -19.23
CA ASN A 396 -31.39 11.41 -17.86
C ASN A 396 -30.26 11.81 -16.91
N TYR A 397 -29.01 11.67 -17.33
CA TYR A 397 -27.85 12.09 -16.54
C TYR A 397 -27.86 13.60 -16.28
N GLU A 398 -28.06 14.42 -17.32
CA GLU A 398 -28.12 15.87 -17.17
C GLU A 398 -29.30 16.33 -16.30
N MET A 399 -30.44 15.64 -16.39
CA MET A 399 -31.59 15.90 -15.55
C MET A 399 -31.31 15.59 -14.08
N ILE A 400 -30.70 14.44 -13.77
CA ILE A 400 -30.32 14.08 -12.40
C ILE A 400 -29.32 15.09 -11.84
N GLN A 401 -28.31 15.47 -12.63
CA GLN A 401 -27.33 16.47 -12.22
C GLN A 401 -27.97 17.85 -12.00
N SER A 402 -28.97 18.22 -12.80
CA SER A 402 -29.75 19.45 -12.60
C SER A 402 -30.58 19.41 -11.31
N LEU A 403 -31.20 18.26 -11.01
CA LEU A 403 -31.94 18.08 -9.76
C LEU A 403 -31.01 18.19 -8.55
N ILE A 404 -29.84 17.55 -8.60
CA ILE A 404 -28.82 17.63 -7.53
C ILE A 404 -28.35 19.07 -7.34
N ARG A 405 -28.04 19.79 -8.42
CA ARG A 405 -27.56 21.19 -8.34
C ARG A 405 -28.60 22.17 -7.78
N ASN A 406 -29.89 21.90 -8.02
CA ASN A 406 -30.97 22.81 -7.61
C ASN A 406 -31.62 22.42 -6.28
N ALA A 407 -31.30 21.25 -5.73
CA ALA A 407 -31.83 20.81 -4.45
C ALA A 407 -31.20 21.58 -3.30
N ARG A 408 -32.02 21.87 -2.29
CA ARG A 408 -31.55 22.52 -1.09
C ARG A 408 -30.82 21.50 -0.20
N PRO A 409 -29.91 21.96 0.68
CA PRO A 409 -29.26 21.07 1.63
C PRO A 409 -30.28 20.23 2.41
N ARG A 410 -30.10 18.90 2.41
CA ARG A 410 -30.94 17.89 3.08
C ARG A 410 -32.33 17.65 2.46
N GLU A 411 -32.58 18.13 1.25
CA GLU A 411 -33.79 17.80 0.50
C GLU A 411 -33.64 16.42 -0.15
N VAL A 412 -34.57 15.49 0.14
CA VAL A 412 -34.60 14.17 -0.49
C VAL A 412 -35.20 14.31 -1.89
N ILE A 413 -34.36 14.13 -2.90
CA ILE A 413 -34.78 14.18 -4.30
C ILE A 413 -35.19 12.78 -4.74
N THR A 414 -36.47 12.59 -5.03
CA THR A 414 -36.97 11.35 -5.60
C THR A 414 -36.79 11.37 -7.11
N ILE A 415 -35.94 10.48 -7.63
CA ILE A 415 -35.80 10.29 -9.08
C ILE A 415 -37.10 9.64 -9.61
N PRO A 416 -37.75 10.20 -10.64
CA PRO A 416 -38.97 9.63 -11.20
C PRO A 416 -38.78 8.20 -11.73
N ASN A 417 -39.76 7.32 -11.49
CA ASN A 417 -39.72 5.95 -11.99
C ASN A 417 -39.67 5.92 -13.54
N GLY A 418 -38.69 5.19 -14.07
CA GLY A 418 -38.43 5.05 -15.52
C GLY A 418 -37.00 5.34 -15.95
N ILE A 419 -36.13 5.81 -15.04
CA ILE A 419 -34.71 6.05 -15.30
C ILE A 419 -33.91 4.82 -14.86
N HIS A 420 -33.81 3.84 -15.75
CA HIS A 420 -32.84 2.75 -15.65
C HIS A 420 -32.28 2.52 -17.04
N VAL A 421 -30.98 2.72 -17.23
CA VAL A 421 -30.09 1.79 -17.96
C VAL A 421 -28.66 2.17 -17.59
N VAL A 422 -27.98 1.22 -16.95
CA VAL A 422 -26.52 1.13 -16.85
C VAL A 422 -26.01 0.75 -18.23
N SER A 423 -25.03 1.49 -18.77
CA SER A 423 -24.19 0.99 -19.86
C SER A 423 -22.85 0.57 -19.29
#